data_AF-A0A920RL55-F1
#
_entry.id   AF-A0A920RL55-F1
#
_cell.length_a   1.000
_cell.length_b   1.000
_cell.length_c   1.000
_cell.angle_alpha   90.00
_cell.angle_beta   90.00
_cell.angle_gamma   90.00
#
_symmetry.space_group_name_H-M   'P 1'
#
loop_
_entity.id
_entity.type
_entity.pdbx_description
1 polymer ?
#
loop_
_entity_poly.entity_id
_entity_poly.type
_entity_poly.pdbx_seq_one_letter_code
_entity_poly.pdbx_strand_id
1 'polypeptide(L)' 'MLEESIAYAQVRKTFGKAIGEHQAIQIKLADMATRVEAARLLTESAAEAYDTGERWIWRQEWLSYLLRKRL' A
#
# COMPACT_ATOMS: atom_id res chain seq x y z
N MET A 1 3.61 5.17 -13.13
CA MET A 1 4.68 5.91 -12.41
C MET A 1 5.83 4.99 -12.00
N LEU A 2 5.57 3.86 -11.32
CA LEU A 2 6.61 2.87 -10.98
C LEU A 2 7.24 2.26 -12.24
N GLU A 3 6.43 1.79 -13.19
CA GLU A 3 6.91 1.21 -14.45
C GLU A 3 7.78 2.19 -15.25
N GLU A 4 7.36 3.44 -15.37
CA GLU A 4 8.13 4.51 -16.01
C GLU A 4 9.48 4.74 -15.28
N SER A 5 9.48 4.68 -13.95
CA SER A 5 10.70 4.82 -13.15
C SER A 5 11.66 3.66 -13.37
N ILE A 6 11.14 2.44 -13.54
CA ILE A 6 11.94 1.25 -13.88
C ILE A 6 12.51 1.38 -15.29
N ALA A 7 11.68 1.75 -16.27
CA ALA A 7 12.11 1.95 -17.66
C ALA A 7 13.20 3.03 -17.75
N TYR A 8 12.99 4.17 -17.08
CA TYR A 8 13.99 5.23 -17.03
C TYR A 8 15.30 4.79 -16.36
N ALA A 9 15.22 3.99 -15.30
CA ALA A 9 16.39 3.49 -14.59
C ALA A 9 17.26 2.55 -15.45
N GLN A 10 16.67 1.88 -16.44
CA GLN A 10 17.39 1.02 -17.38
C GLN A 10 18.08 1.80 -18.50
N VAL A 11 17.48 2.88 -18.98
CA VAL A 11 18.02 3.65 -20.12
C VAL A 11 19.06 4.70 -19.70
N ARG A 12 18.94 5.27 -18.49
CA ARG A 12 19.88 6.28 -18.00
C ARG A 12 21.16 5.63 -17.47
N LYS A 13 22.32 6.13 -17.91
CA LYS A 13 23.64 5.66 -17.45
C LYS A 13 24.42 6.74 -16.73
N THR A 14 25.06 6.39 -15.61
CA THR A 14 26.02 7.22 -14.88
C THR A 14 27.09 6.34 -14.25
N PHE A 15 28.31 6.87 -14.09
CA PHE A 15 29.43 6.11 -13.52
C PHE A 15 29.68 4.76 -14.24
N GLY A 16 29.51 4.75 -15.57
CA GLY A 16 29.81 3.60 -16.41
C GLY A 16 28.73 2.50 -16.49
N LYS A 17 27.62 2.61 -15.74
CA LYS A 17 26.54 1.60 -15.74
C LYS A 17 25.14 2.21 -15.72
N ALA A 18 24.11 1.41 -15.96
CA ALA A 18 22.73 1.88 -15.88
C ALA A 18 22.40 2.29 -14.44
N ILE A 19 21.57 3.31 -14.25
CA ILE A 19 21.30 3.81 -12.90
C ILE A 19 20.55 2.78 -12.04
N GLY A 20 19.78 1.88 -12.68
CA GLY A 20 19.13 0.75 -12.02
C GLY A 20 20.11 -0.30 -11.43
N GLU A 21 21.40 -0.25 -11.79
CA GLU A 21 22.44 -1.11 -11.21
C GLU A 21 23.11 -0.50 -9.96
N HIS A 22 22.70 0.71 -9.55
CA HIS A 22 23.13 1.32 -8.29
C HIS A 22 22.18 0.90 -7.17
N GLN A 23 22.71 0.35 -6.08
CA GLN A 23 21.92 -0.09 -4.92
C GLN A 23 20.98 0.98 -4.39
N ALA A 24 21.42 2.24 -4.34
CA ALA A 24 20.59 3.36 -3.89
C ALA A 24 19.33 3.57 -4.75
N ILE A 25 19.40 3.29 -6.06
CA ILE A 25 18.24 3.35 -6.97
C ILE A 25 17.36 2.12 -6.79
N GLN A 26 17.97 0.95 -6.63
CA GLN A 26 17.22 -0.29 -6.38
C GLN A 26 16.39 -0.20 -5.09
N ILE A 27 16.95 0.35 -4.01
CA ILE A 27 16.22 0.58 -2.74
C ILE A 27 15.03 1.50 -2.96
N LYS A 28 15.19 2.59 -3.73
CA LYS A 28 14.09 3.51 -4.05
C LYS A 28 12.98 2.82 -4.86
N LEU A 29 13.36 2.04 -5.87
CA LEU A 29 12.39 1.30 -6.69
C LEU A 29 11.66 0.23 -5.86
N ALA A 30 12.35 -0.45 -4.94
CA ALA A 30 11.77 -1.43 -4.04
C ALA A 30 10.76 -0.80 -3.06
N ASP A 31 11.08 0.35 -2.47
CA ASP A 31 10.13 1.09 -1.61
C ASP A 31 8.89 1.52 -2.40
N MET A 32 9.07 2.05 -3.60
CA MET A 32 7.95 2.43 -4.46
C MET A 32 7.06 1.22 -4.81
N ALA A 33 7.66 0.09 -5.17
CA ALA A 33 6.92 -1.15 -5.44
C ALA A 33 6.13 -1.62 -4.22
N THR A 34 6.75 -1.60 -3.05
CA THR A 34 6.13 -1.99 -1.78
C THR A 34 4.92 -1.11 -1.46
N ARG A 35 5.04 0.21 -1.66
CA ARG A 35 3.96 1.16 -1.39
C ARG A 35 2.78 1.00 -2.36
N VAL A 36 3.05 0.75 -3.64
CA VAL A 36 2.00 0.48 -4.62
C VAL A 36 1.22 -0.78 -4.25
N GLU A 37 1.93 -1.85 -3.89
CA GLU A 37 1.29 -3.11 -3.52
C GLU A 37 0.50 -2.99 -2.21
N ALA A 38 1.06 -2.28 -1.22
CA ALA A 38 0.35 -2.00 0.03
C ALA A 38 -0.94 -1.18 -0.22
N ALA A 39 -0.90 -0.17 -1.09
CA ALA A 39 -2.08 0.62 -1.44
C ALA A 39 -3.14 -0.22 -2.17
N ARG A 40 -2.73 -1.15 -3.04
CA ARG A 40 -3.63 -2.10 -3.71
C ARG A 40 -4.34 -3.00 -2.70
N LEU A 41 -3.57 -3.63 -1.82
CA LEU A 41 -4.10 -4.51 -0.77
C LEU A 41 -5.04 -3.78 0.19
N LEU A 42 -4.70 -2.55 0.59
CA LEU A 42 -5.58 -1.73 1.43
C LEU A 42 -6.89 -1.38 0.73
N THR A 43 -6.84 -1.11 -0.58
CA THR A 43 -8.04 -0.81 -1.36
C THR A 43 -8.93 -2.03 -1.51
N GLU A 44 -8.34 -3.19 -1.80
CA GLU A 44 -9.06 -4.46 -1.89
C GLU A 44 -9.70 -4.84 -0.56
N SER A 45 -8.94 -4.75 0.54
CA SER A 45 -9.47 -5.00 1.89
C SER A 45 -10.59 -4.01 2.25
N ALA A 46 -10.48 -2.74 1.87
CA ALA A 46 -11.52 -1.75 2.11
C ALA A 46 -12.80 -1.99 1.29
N ALA A 47 -12.66 -2.52 0.07
CA ALA A 47 -13.78 -2.93 -0.78
C ALA A 47 -14.45 -4.18 -0.21
N GLU A 48 -13.67 -5.20 0.17
CA GLU A 48 -14.18 -6.41 0.81
C GLU A 48 -14.95 -6.07 2.10
N ALA A 49 -14.39 -5.24 2.97
CA ALA A 49 -15.06 -4.80 4.20
C ALA A 49 -16.32 -3.94 3.95
N TYR A 50 -16.43 -3.33 2.76
CA TYR A 50 -17.66 -2.65 2.34
C TYR A 50 -18.72 -3.68 1.94
N ASP A 51 -18.35 -4.63 1.09
CA ASP A 51 -19.25 -5.63 0.52
C ASP A 51 -19.76 -6.63 1.57
N THR A 52 -18.92 -7.02 2.53
CA THR A 52 -19.29 -7.93 3.64
C THR A 52 -20.11 -7.23 4.74
N GLY A 53 -20.28 -5.91 4.66
CA GLY A 53 -20.99 -5.12 5.69
C GLY A 53 -20.22 -5.01 7.02
N GLU A 54 -18.96 -5.46 7.09
CA GLU A 54 -18.13 -5.41 8.30
C GLU A 54 -17.93 -3.99 8.86
N ARG A 55 -18.08 -2.97 7.99
CA ARG A 55 -18.06 -1.55 8.37
C ARG A 55 -19.09 -1.18 9.46
N TRP A 56 -20.16 -1.97 9.63
CA TRP A 56 -21.16 -1.72 10.68
C TRP A 56 -20.85 -2.46 12.00
N ILE A 57 -20.15 -3.59 11.95
CA ILE A 57 -20.05 -4.50 13.10
C ILE A 57 -19.25 -3.86 14.25
N TRP A 58 -18.17 -3.13 13.93
CA TRP A 58 -17.42 -2.36 14.91
C TRP A 58 -18.24 -1.23 15.56
N ARG A 59 -19.21 -0.65 14.85
CA ARG A 59 -20.07 0.42 15.40
C ARG A 59 -21.19 -0.14 16.28
N GLN A 60 -21.70 -1.33 15.97
CA GLN A 60 -22.77 -2.00 16.74
C GLN A 60 -22.26 -2.63 18.03
N GLU A 61 -21.06 -3.23 18.02
CA GLU A 61 -20.47 -3.80 19.23
C GLU A 61 -20.06 -2.73 20.24
N TRP A 62 -19.45 -1.63 19.79
CA TRP A 62 -19.09 -0.51 20.68
C TRP A 62 -20.32 0.15 21.30
N LEU A 63 -21.40 0.33 20.52
CA LEU A 63 -22.67 0.83 21.06
C LEU A 63 -23.29 -0.16 22.04
N SER A 64 -23.26 -1.46 21.75
CA SER A 64 -23.77 -2.51 22.65
C SER A 64 -22.95 -2.64 23.93
N TYR A 65 -21.64 -2.42 23.87
CA TYR A 65 -20.73 -2.41 25.03
C TYR A 65 -20.97 -1.17 25.91
N LEU A 66 -21.11 0.00 25.29
CA LEU A 66 -21.42 1.25 25.99
C LEU A 66 -22.81 1.24 26.64
N LEU A 67 -23.80 0.62 25.99
CA LEU A 67 -25.14 0.45 26.55
C LEU A 67 -25.16 -0.59 27.69
N ARG A 68 -24.36 -1.67 27.61
CA ARG A 68 -24.23 -2.66 28.70
C ARG A 68 -23.50 -2.16 29.94
N LYS A 69 -22.63 -1.16 29.80
CA LYS A 69 -21.89 -0.55 30.94
C LYS A 69 -22.60 0.66 31.58
N ARG A 70 -23.79 1.04 31.10
CA ARG A 70 -24.57 2.16 31.64
C ARG A 70 -25.76 1.73 32.52
N LEU A 71 -25.89 0.44 32.80
CA LEU A 71 -26.75 -0.18 33.83
C LEU A 71 -25.86 -0.80 34.91
#